data_AF-A0A8H3BUI0-F1
#
_entry.id   AF-A0A8H3BUI0-F1
#
_cell.length_a   1.000
_cell.length_b   1.000
_cell.length_c   1.000
_cell.angle_alpha   90.00
_cell.angle_beta   90.00
_cell.angle_gamma   90.00
#
_symmetry.space_group_name_H-M   'P 1'
#
loop_
_entity.id
_entity.type
_entity.pdbx_description
1 polymer ?
#
loop_
_entity_poly.entity_id
_entity_poly.type
_entity_poly.pdbx_seq_one_letter_code
_entity_poly.pdbx_strand_id
1 'polypeptide(L)'
;MLIYAPNGGGRLAIAQDINSCATDQAVLALGQSFFQYFAHYFKVVGTFTPDPPSPPSSDPLQGQTSNLISVTPTTYSEAKANALVRDNYRCMLTSKVDTHTYSYSPRLREQLGDNPPPDVEDTECWHILPQCASNCIQDSEKKQTTCATIFNLLERFGNINHLQPSQGGPHHLTNIMTIQLGLRQNLDLLHIWLDPVE
;
A
#
# COMPACT_ATOMS: atom_id res chain seq x y z
N MET A 1 9.35 14.19 -18.09
CA MET A 1 9.88 13.05 -17.32
C MET A 1 10.89 13.51 -16.27
N LEU A 2 12.04 14.07 -16.65
CA LEU A 2 13.10 14.50 -15.71
C LEU A 2 12.62 15.41 -14.57
N ILE A 3 11.97 16.53 -14.88
CA ILE A 3 11.55 17.51 -13.87
C ILE A 3 10.45 17.00 -12.93
N TYR A 4 9.81 15.88 -13.26
CA TYR A 4 8.74 15.27 -12.47
C TYR A 4 9.25 14.15 -11.55
N ALA A 5 10.54 13.76 -11.64
CA ALA A 5 11.11 12.81 -10.70
C ALA A 5 11.20 13.44 -9.30
N PRO A 6 10.69 12.78 -8.24
CA PRO A 6 10.41 13.40 -6.94
C PRO A 6 11.66 13.85 -6.19
N ASN A 7 12.81 13.20 -6.40
CA ASN A 7 14.06 13.54 -5.69
C ASN A 7 15.28 13.59 -6.62
N GLY A 8 16.41 14.04 -6.06
CA GLY A 8 17.66 14.20 -6.79
C GLY A 8 18.20 12.90 -7.39
N GLY A 9 18.05 11.77 -6.69
CA GLY A 9 18.48 10.46 -7.17
C GLY A 9 17.68 10.01 -8.40
N GLY A 10 16.35 10.14 -8.34
CA GLY A 10 15.47 9.86 -9.46
C GLY A 10 15.77 10.76 -10.66
N ARG A 11 15.94 12.07 -10.42
CA ARG A 11 16.34 13.01 -11.48
C ARG A 11 17.66 12.61 -12.15
N LEU A 12 18.66 12.20 -11.36
CA LEU A 12 19.94 11.75 -11.88
C LEU A 12 19.79 10.49 -12.77
N ALA A 13 19.04 9.49 -12.31
CA ALA A 13 18.81 8.26 -13.07
C ALA A 13 18.11 8.55 -14.40
N ILE A 14 17.07 9.39 -14.38
CA ILE A 14 16.37 9.82 -15.60
C ILE A 14 17.28 10.61 -16.54
N ALA A 15 18.12 11.50 -16.01
CA ALA A 15 19.08 12.25 -16.82
C ALA A 15 20.10 11.32 -17.50
N GLN A 16 20.57 10.28 -16.81
CA GLN A 16 21.44 9.25 -17.38
C GLN A 16 20.76 8.48 -18.51
N ASP A 17 19.50 8.07 -18.32
CA ASP A 17 18.72 7.39 -19.37
C ASP A 17 18.57 8.29 -20.61
N ILE A 18 18.24 9.57 -20.43
CA ILE A 18 18.14 10.55 -21.53
C ILE A 18 19.50 10.71 -22.23
N ASN A 19 20.59 10.89 -21.49
CA ASN A 19 21.93 11.07 -22.05
C ASN A 19 22.45 9.81 -22.78
N SER A 20 21.91 8.63 -22.47
CA SER A 20 22.23 7.38 -23.17
C SER A 20 21.54 7.24 -24.53
N CYS A 21 20.53 8.06 -24.80
CA CYS A 21 19.79 8.05 -26.07
C CYS A 21 20.62 8.72 -27.18
N ALA A 22 20.86 8.00 -28.27
CA ALA A 22 21.63 8.53 -29.40
C ALA A 22 20.87 9.56 -30.27
N THR A 23 19.53 9.63 -30.13
CA THR A 23 18.66 10.46 -30.98
C THR A 23 17.45 10.99 -30.20
N ASP A 24 16.87 12.08 -30.69
CA ASP A 24 15.63 12.64 -30.13
C ASP A 24 14.46 11.64 -30.20
N GLN A 25 14.40 10.81 -31.24
CA GLN A 25 13.43 9.71 -31.35
C GLN A 25 13.60 8.69 -30.22
N ALA A 26 14.83 8.37 -29.82
CA ALA A 26 15.07 7.48 -28.70
C ALA A 26 14.63 8.11 -27.37
N VAL A 27 14.86 9.41 -27.19
CA VAL A 27 14.35 10.17 -26.02
C VAL A 27 12.82 10.18 -25.99
N LEU A 28 12.16 10.36 -27.14
CA LEU A 28 10.71 10.31 -27.25
C LEU A 28 10.16 8.92 -26.90
N ALA A 29 10.78 7.85 -27.42
CA ALA A 29 10.40 6.48 -27.13
C ALA A 29 10.57 6.14 -25.64
N LEU A 30 11.65 6.63 -25.02
CA LEU A 30 11.86 6.54 -23.58
C LEU A 30 10.73 7.24 -22.81
N GLY A 31 10.38 8.47 -23.18
CA GLY A 31 9.27 9.19 -22.54
C GLY A 31 7.92 8.45 -22.67
N GLN A 32 7.67 7.85 -23.83
CA GLN A 32 6.46 7.05 -24.06
C GLN A 32 6.42 5.79 -23.21
N SER A 33 7.54 5.08 -23.05
CA SER A 33 7.59 3.88 -22.21
C SER A 33 7.29 4.21 -20.75
N PHE A 34 7.91 5.25 -20.19
CA PHE A 34 7.61 5.74 -18.84
C PHE A 34 6.12 6.05 -18.66
N PHE A 35 5.52 6.79 -19.60
CA PHE A 35 4.09 7.11 -19.54
C PHE A 35 3.21 5.84 -19.57
N GLN A 36 3.50 4.91 -20.48
CA GLN A 36 2.77 3.66 -20.59
C GLN A 36 2.87 2.83 -19.30
N TYR A 37 4.04 2.78 -18.67
CA TYR A 37 4.21 2.05 -17.43
C TYR A 37 3.45 2.68 -16.26
N PHE A 38 3.47 4.01 -16.12
CA PHE A 38 2.64 4.70 -15.11
C PHE A 38 1.15 4.48 -15.36
N ALA A 39 0.69 4.62 -16.61
CA ALA A 39 -0.70 4.33 -16.95
C ALA A 39 -1.10 2.89 -16.65
N HIS A 40 -0.18 1.94 -16.85
CA HIS A 40 -0.40 0.54 -16.53
C HIS A 40 -0.43 0.29 -15.02
N TYR A 41 0.48 0.90 -14.26
CA TYR A 41 0.47 0.86 -12.80
C TYR A 41 -0.89 1.25 -12.22
N PHE A 42 -1.46 2.37 -12.67
CA PHE A 42 -2.77 2.82 -12.19
C PHE A 42 -3.91 1.87 -12.54
N LYS A 43 -3.86 1.25 -13.72
CA LYS A 43 -4.84 0.22 -14.11
C LYS A 43 -4.71 -1.04 -13.24
N VAL A 44 -3.48 -1.44 -12.95
CA VAL A 44 -3.15 -2.58 -12.08
C VAL A 44 -3.69 -2.31 -10.68
N VAL A 45 -3.29 -1.21 -10.02
CA VAL A 45 -3.73 -0.84 -8.66
C VAL A 45 -5.26 -0.85 -8.54
N GLY A 46 -5.98 -0.25 -9.50
CA GLY A 46 -7.44 -0.21 -9.48
C GLY A 46 -8.14 -1.57 -9.63
N THR A 47 -7.43 -2.63 -10.03
CA THR A 47 -7.96 -4.00 -10.13
C THR A 47 -7.66 -4.87 -8.92
N PHE A 48 -6.73 -4.45 -8.04
CA PHE A 48 -6.32 -5.22 -6.87
C PHE A 48 -7.08 -4.89 -5.60
N THR A 49 -8.12 -4.07 -5.68
CA THR A 49 -9.05 -3.80 -4.58
C THR A 49 -9.68 -5.14 -4.17
N PRO A 50 -9.23 -5.82 -3.08
CA PRO A 50 -9.86 -7.06 -2.69
C PRO A 50 -11.26 -6.70 -2.19
N ASP A 51 -12.24 -7.55 -2.47
CA ASP A 51 -13.52 -7.46 -1.79
C ASP A 51 -13.25 -7.40 -0.28
N PRO A 52 -13.90 -6.49 0.46
CA PRO A 52 -13.72 -6.42 1.90
C PRO A 52 -13.98 -7.81 2.48
N PRO A 53 -13.01 -8.40 3.20
CA PRO A 53 -13.22 -9.72 3.78
C PRO A 53 -14.40 -9.66 4.73
N SER A 54 -15.20 -10.72 4.76
CA SER A 54 -16.26 -10.88 5.74
C SER A 54 -15.68 -10.70 7.15
N PRO A 55 -16.32 -9.90 8.01
CA PRO A 55 -15.83 -9.69 9.36
C PRO A 55 -15.73 -11.01 10.14
N PRO A 56 -14.65 -11.25 10.91
CA PRO A 56 -14.56 -12.43 11.78
C PRO A 56 -15.62 -12.36 12.88
N SER A 57 -16.29 -13.48 13.17
CA SER A 57 -17.40 -13.56 14.14
C SER A 57 -16.99 -13.56 15.63
N SER A 58 -15.73 -13.31 15.93
CA SER A 58 -15.13 -13.52 17.26
C SER A 58 -14.36 -12.28 17.72
N ASP A 59 -14.22 -12.11 19.04
CA ASP A 59 -13.49 -10.97 19.64
C ASP A 59 -12.06 -10.89 19.07
N PRO A 60 -11.71 -9.83 18.31
CA PRO A 60 -10.41 -9.67 17.68
C PRO A 60 -9.24 -9.71 18.69
N LEU A 61 -9.50 -9.40 19.96
CA LEU A 61 -8.49 -9.40 21.03
C LEU A 61 -8.28 -10.76 21.70
N GLN A 62 -9.15 -11.74 21.43
CA GLN A 62 -9.08 -13.04 22.06
C GLN A 62 -7.97 -13.89 21.41
N GLY A 63 -6.79 -13.89 22.03
CA GLY A 63 -5.62 -14.68 21.59
C GLY A 63 -4.45 -13.86 21.02
N GLN A 64 -4.57 -12.53 20.97
CA GLN A 64 -3.45 -11.65 20.55
C GLN A 64 -2.45 -11.47 21.69
N THR A 65 -1.49 -12.38 21.81
CA THR A 65 -0.26 -12.13 22.56
C THR A 65 0.64 -11.22 21.72
N SER A 66 1.16 -10.13 22.32
CA SER A 66 2.03 -9.12 21.70
C SER A 66 3.28 -9.68 21.01
N ASN A 67 3.57 -10.98 21.15
CA ASN A 67 4.70 -11.68 20.56
C ASN A 67 4.47 -12.16 19.10
N LEU A 68 3.25 -12.04 18.55
CA LEU A 68 2.91 -12.53 17.19
C LEU A 68 3.20 -11.54 16.04
N ILE A 69 3.60 -10.30 16.34
CA ILE A 69 3.83 -9.26 15.32
C ILE A 69 5.11 -9.54 14.48
N SER A 70 5.93 -10.51 14.88
CA SER A 70 7.24 -10.77 14.25
C SER A 70 7.19 -11.54 12.92
N VAL A 71 6.08 -12.17 12.55
CA VAL A 71 5.96 -12.93 11.29
C VAL A 71 5.15 -12.12 10.28
N THR A 72 5.66 -11.97 9.05
CA THR A 72 4.89 -11.33 7.98
C THR A 72 3.58 -12.09 7.76
N PRO A 73 2.42 -11.40 7.83
CA PRO A 73 1.14 -12.00 7.50
C PRO A 73 1.14 -12.64 6.12
N THR A 74 0.45 -13.77 5.98
CA THR A 74 0.34 -14.47 4.69
C THR A 74 -0.98 -14.16 3.99
N THR A 75 -1.99 -13.72 4.75
CA THR A 75 -3.31 -13.37 4.23
C THR A 75 -3.64 -11.90 4.49
N TYR A 76 -4.57 -11.35 3.71
CA TYR A 76 -5.10 -10.00 3.92
C TYR A 76 -5.76 -9.85 5.30
N SER A 77 -6.49 -10.87 5.76
CA SER A 77 -7.17 -10.84 7.07
C SER A 77 -6.17 -10.75 8.23
N GLU A 78 -5.11 -11.58 8.18
CA GLU A 78 -4.00 -11.49 9.14
C GLU A 78 -3.30 -10.13 9.07
N ALA A 79 -3.09 -9.59 7.87
CA ALA A 79 -2.47 -8.28 7.67
C ALA A 79 -3.29 -7.16 8.30
N LYS A 80 -4.61 -7.15 8.06
CA LYS A 80 -5.55 -6.19 8.65
C LYS A 80 -5.59 -6.30 10.17
N ALA A 81 -5.68 -7.52 10.71
CA ALA A 81 -5.65 -7.73 12.15
C ALA A 81 -4.35 -7.20 12.78
N ASN A 82 -3.19 -7.51 12.19
CA ASN A 82 -1.90 -7.04 12.71
C ASN A 82 -1.73 -5.53 12.57
N ALA A 83 -2.19 -4.93 11.46
CA ALA A 83 -2.18 -3.48 11.26
C ALA A 83 -3.05 -2.76 12.31
N LEU A 84 -4.26 -3.27 12.55
CA LEU A 84 -5.15 -2.75 13.58
C LEU A 84 -4.48 -2.77 14.96
N VAL A 85 -3.82 -3.87 15.35
CA VAL A 85 -3.08 -3.94 16.61
C VAL A 85 -1.97 -2.88 16.68
N ARG A 86 -1.14 -2.81 15.63
CA ARG A 86 -0.04 -1.84 15.53
C ARG A 86 -0.54 -0.41 15.70
N ASP A 87 -1.68 -0.10 15.09
CA ASP A 87 -2.24 1.25 15.02
C ASP A 87 -3.24 1.53 16.17
N ASN A 88 -3.26 0.70 17.21
CA ASN A 88 -4.18 0.79 18.35
C ASN A 88 -5.66 0.91 17.92
N TYR A 89 -6.02 0.10 16.92
CA TYR A 89 -7.34 -0.06 16.32
C TYR A 89 -7.89 1.24 15.73
N ARG A 90 -7.01 2.09 15.20
CA ARG A 90 -7.37 3.39 14.65
C ARG A 90 -6.86 3.58 13.23
N CYS A 91 -7.58 4.40 12.48
CA CYS A 91 -7.05 4.95 11.24
C CYS A 91 -5.79 5.78 11.52
N MET A 92 -4.71 5.50 10.81
CA MET A 92 -3.44 6.22 10.94
C MET A 92 -3.53 7.70 10.57
N LEU A 93 -4.47 8.07 9.69
CA LEU A 93 -4.60 9.43 9.16
C LEU A 93 -5.57 10.32 9.96
N THR A 94 -6.64 9.73 10.50
CA THR A 94 -7.71 10.50 11.18
C THR A 94 -7.90 10.12 12.65
N SER A 95 -7.20 9.09 13.12
CA SER A 95 -7.30 8.56 14.49
C SER A 95 -8.68 8.02 14.91
N LYS A 96 -9.64 7.95 13.97
CA LYS A 96 -10.95 7.32 14.21
C LYS A 96 -10.77 5.83 14.52
N VAL A 97 -11.59 5.34 15.45
CA VAL A 97 -11.53 3.95 15.92
C VAL A 97 -12.20 3.05 14.90
N ASP A 98 -11.66 1.86 14.67
CA ASP A 98 -12.28 0.85 13.83
C ASP A 98 -13.63 0.39 14.41
N THR A 99 -14.72 0.61 13.65
CA THR A 99 -16.10 0.31 14.09
C THR A 99 -16.27 -1.15 14.47
N HIS A 100 -15.71 -2.07 13.68
CA HIS A 100 -15.85 -3.50 13.91
C HIS A 100 -15.17 -3.90 15.21
N THR A 101 -13.90 -3.51 15.39
CA THR A 101 -13.14 -3.81 16.60
C THR A 101 -13.83 -3.24 17.84
N TYR A 102 -14.29 -1.99 17.78
CA TYR A 102 -15.00 -1.37 18.90
C TYR A 102 -16.31 -2.10 19.23
N SER A 103 -17.10 -2.48 18.23
CA SER A 103 -18.40 -3.15 18.45
C SER A 103 -18.26 -4.54 19.08
N TYR A 104 -17.23 -5.30 18.68
CA TYR A 104 -17.07 -6.70 19.05
C TYR A 104 -16.02 -6.95 20.13
N SER A 105 -15.30 -5.92 20.59
CA SER A 105 -14.34 -6.04 21.68
C SER A 105 -14.82 -5.32 22.95
N PRO A 106 -15.36 -6.05 23.94
CA PRO A 106 -15.74 -5.48 25.24
C PRO A 106 -14.58 -4.77 25.93
N ARG A 107 -13.36 -5.30 25.79
CA ARG A 107 -12.16 -4.71 26.40
C ARG A 107 -11.81 -3.37 25.78
N LEU A 108 -11.92 -3.21 24.46
CA LEU A 108 -11.67 -1.93 23.81
C LEU A 108 -12.72 -0.89 24.21
N ARG A 109 -14.00 -1.29 24.32
CA ARG A 109 -15.08 -0.42 24.82
C ARG A 109 -14.84 0.03 26.26
N GLU A 110 -14.43 -0.88 27.14
CA GLU A 110 -14.09 -0.53 28.52
C GLU A 110 -12.93 0.49 28.59
N GLN A 111 -11.92 0.34 27.72
CA GLN A 111 -10.77 1.24 27.68
C GLN A 111 -11.11 2.64 27.13
N LEU A 112 -11.96 2.72 26.10
CA LEU A 112 -12.28 3.98 25.43
C LEU A 112 -13.51 4.68 25.99
N GLY A 113 -14.36 3.95 26.72
CA GLY A 113 -15.65 4.41 27.23
C GLY A 113 -16.74 4.44 26.16
N ASP A 114 -17.99 4.35 26.62
CA ASP A 114 -19.19 4.35 25.75
C ASP A 114 -20.05 5.62 25.92
N ASN A 115 -19.60 6.60 26.73
CA ASN A 115 -20.36 7.80 27.06
C ASN A 115 -19.47 9.06 27.22
N PRO A 116 -19.35 9.91 26.17
CA PRO A 116 -19.80 9.66 24.81
C PRO A 116 -18.92 8.57 24.17
N PRO A 117 -19.46 7.76 23.24
CA PRO A 117 -18.65 6.78 22.52
C PRO A 117 -17.60 7.52 21.65
N PRO A 118 -16.46 6.86 21.36
CA PRO A 118 -15.48 7.40 20.42
C PRO A 118 -16.08 7.54 19.02
N ASP A 119 -15.49 8.42 18.22
CA ASP A 119 -15.80 8.51 16.79
C ASP A 119 -15.24 7.27 16.08
N VAL A 120 -16.14 6.47 15.52
CA VAL A 120 -15.86 5.18 14.88
C VAL A 120 -16.07 5.26 13.37
N GLU A 121 -15.28 4.51 12.60
CA GLU A 121 -15.43 4.35 11.16
C GLU A 121 -14.91 2.98 10.70
N ASP A 122 -15.43 2.47 9.59
CA ASP A 122 -14.89 1.25 8.98
C ASP A 122 -13.49 1.52 8.43
N THR A 123 -12.54 0.69 8.87
CA THR A 123 -11.15 0.75 8.39
C THR A 123 -10.79 -0.44 7.52
N GLU A 124 -9.81 -0.23 6.65
CA GLU A 124 -9.20 -1.24 5.79
C GLU A 124 -7.69 -1.22 5.90
N CYS A 125 -7.08 -2.35 5.52
CA CYS A 125 -5.65 -2.48 5.35
C CYS A 125 -5.28 -2.04 3.93
N TRP A 126 -4.65 -0.88 3.80
CA TRP A 126 -4.23 -0.36 2.50
C TRP A 126 -2.74 -0.55 2.29
N HIS A 127 -2.39 -1.06 1.11
CA HIS A 127 -1.01 -1.30 0.71
C HIS A 127 -0.42 -0.07 0.03
N ILE A 128 0.71 0.43 0.56
CA ILE A 128 1.42 1.59 -0.01
C ILE A 128 1.95 1.25 -1.41
N LEU A 129 2.64 0.11 -1.51
CA LEU A 129 3.00 -0.52 -2.78
C LEU A 129 2.00 -1.63 -3.08
N PRO A 130 1.40 -1.66 -4.28
CA PRO A 130 0.36 -2.61 -4.60
C PRO A 130 0.84 -4.04 -4.47
N GLN A 131 -0.09 -4.90 -4.08
CA GLN A 131 0.13 -6.34 -4.12
C GLN A 131 0.20 -6.80 -5.57
N CYS A 132 1.41 -6.94 -6.10
CA CYS A 132 1.66 -7.78 -7.27
C CYS A 132 1.50 -9.25 -6.83
N ALA A 133 0.26 -9.73 -6.72
CA ALA A 133 -0.01 -11.06 -6.23
C ALA A 133 0.66 -12.11 -7.13
N SER A 134 1.36 -13.06 -6.51
CA SER A 134 1.85 -14.30 -7.15
C SER A 134 0.71 -15.10 -7.82
N ASN A 135 -0.56 -14.79 -7.53
CA ASN A 135 -1.71 -15.40 -8.18
C ASN A 135 -2.00 -14.83 -9.59
N CYS A 136 -1.24 -13.81 -10.04
CA CYS A 136 -1.23 -13.35 -11.43
C CYS A 136 -0.49 -14.30 -12.39
N ILE A 137 0.11 -15.38 -11.86
CA ILE A 137 0.94 -16.37 -12.57
C ILE A 137 0.10 -17.33 -13.44
N GLN A 138 -1.23 -17.19 -13.50
CA GLN A 138 -2.01 -18.01 -14.45
C GLN A 138 -1.90 -17.56 -15.93
N ASP A 139 -1.25 -16.43 -16.18
CA ASP A 139 -0.82 -15.98 -17.53
C ASP A 139 0.64 -15.48 -17.46
N SER A 140 1.51 -16.41 -17.04
CA SER A 140 2.67 -16.18 -16.15
C SER A 140 3.74 -15.21 -16.65
N GLU A 141 4.05 -15.17 -17.95
CA GLU A 141 5.21 -14.40 -18.41
C GLU A 141 4.91 -12.91 -18.52
N LYS A 142 3.82 -12.52 -19.23
CA LYS A 142 3.52 -11.11 -19.49
C LYS A 142 3.23 -10.32 -18.21
N LYS A 143 2.51 -10.90 -17.25
CA LYS A 143 2.14 -10.23 -15.99
C LYS A 143 3.30 -10.13 -15.00
N GLN A 144 4.18 -11.14 -14.97
CA GLN A 144 5.39 -11.09 -14.14
C GLN A 144 6.39 -10.04 -14.69
N THR A 145 6.52 -9.95 -16.02
CA THR A 145 7.28 -8.88 -16.68
C THR A 145 6.72 -7.50 -16.31
N THR A 146 5.40 -7.33 -16.28
CA THR A 146 4.76 -6.07 -15.90
C THR A 146 5.11 -5.62 -14.47
N CYS A 147 4.98 -6.49 -13.47
CA CYS A 147 5.26 -6.12 -12.08
C CYS A 147 6.74 -5.79 -11.85
N ALA A 148 7.66 -6.59 -12.38
CA ALA A 148 9.08 -6.28 -12.33
C ALA A 148 9.40 -4.95 -13.01
N THR A 149 8.72 -4.64 -14.13
CA THR A 149 8.91 -3.37 -14.84
C THR A 149 8.37 -2.18 -14.06
N ILE A 150 7.21 -2.32 -13.40
CA ILE A 150 6.66 -1.31 -12.49
C ILE A 150 7.63 -1.03 -11.34
N PHE A 151 8.16 -2.07 -10.69
CA PHE A 151 9.07 -1.90 -9.56
C PHE A 151 10.41 -1.27 -9.98
N ASN A 152 10.97 -1.69 -11.12
CA ASN A 152 12.15 -1.05 -11.70
C ASN A 152 11.89 0.42 -12.05
N LEU A 153 10.68 0.76 -12.51
CA LEU A 153 10.29 2.14 -12.77
C LEU A 153 10.24 2.96 -11.47
N LEU A 154 9.61 2.43 -10.41
CA LEU A 154 9.53 3.12 -9.12
C LEU A 154 10.92 3.34 -8.52
N GLU A 155 11.84 2.38 -8.69
CA GLU A 155 13.25 2.53 -8.33
C GLU A 155 13.93 3.61 -9.15
N ARG A 156 13.86 3.54 -10.48
CA ARG A 156 14.54 4.51 -11.35
C ARG A 156 13.99 5.92 -11.20
N PHE A 157 12.67 6.05 -11.16
CA PHE A 157 12.00 7.34 -11.14
C PHE A 157 11.98 7.94 -9.74
N GLY A 158 11.62 7.13 -8.74
CA GLY A 158 11.46 7.55 -7.36
C GLY A 158 12.72 7.42 -6.50
N ASN A 159 13.77 6.75 -6.98
CA ASN A 159 14.90 6.32 -6.14
C ASN A 159 14.44 5.57 -4.87
N ILE A 160 13.30 4.87 -4.97
CA ILE A 160 12.70 4.11 -3.88
C ILE A 160 13.21 2.69 -4.02
N ASN A 161 13.96 2.20 -3.03
CA ASN A 161 14.30 0.79 -2.98
C ASN A 161 13.02 -0.01 -2.67
N HIS A 162 12.34 -0.52 -3.70
CA HIS A 162 11.06 -1.23 -3.55
C HIS A 162 11.22 -2.54 -2.79
N LEU A 163 12.45 -3.04 -2.64
CA LEU A 163 12.75 -4.18 -1.79
C LEU A 163 12.56 -3.80 -0.31
N GLN A 164 12.85 -2.59 0.15
CA GLN A 164 12.76 -2.26 1.59
C GLN A 164 11.37 -2.43 2.22
N PRO A 165 10.25 -1.99 1.60
CA PRO A 165 8.92 -2.23 2.14
C PRO A 165 8.45 -3.69 1.99
N SER A 166 9.03 -4.44 1.04
CA SER A 166 8.58 -5.78 0.62
C SER A 166 9.52 -6.92 1.01
N GLN A 167 10.64 -6.67 1.71
CA GLN A 167 11.59 -7.72 2.13
C GLN A 167 10.94 -8.78 3.03
N GLY A 168 9.79 -8.48 3.64
CA GLY A 168 8.98 -9.46 4.37
C GLY A 168 7.83 -10.09 3.57
N GLY A 169 7.51 -9.58 2.37
CA GLY A 169 6.31 -9.92 1.60
C GLY A 169 5.33 -8.75 1.46
N PRO A 170 4.30 -8.85 0.59
CA PRO A 170 3.38 -7.74 0.31
C PRO A 170 2.60 -7.27 1.53
N HIS A 171 2.32 -8.16 2.48
CA HIS A 171 1.61 -7.85 3.73
C HIS A 171 2.52 -7.44 4.88
N HIS A 172 3.80 -7.18 4.62
CA HIS A 172 4.71 -6.69 5.67
C HIS A 172 4.19 -5.36 6.24
N LEU A 173 4.32 -5.17 7.55
CA LEU A 173 3.72 -4.03 8.24
C LEU A 173 4.22 -2.68 7.69
N THR A 174 5.46 -2.60 7.20
CA THR A 174 6.00 -1.38 6.59
C THR A 174 5.36 -1.00 5.24
N ASN A 175 4.63 -1.91 4.62
CA ASN A 175 3.91 -1.69 3.36
C ASN A 175 2.40 -1.51 3.55
N ILE A 176 1.88 -1.53 4.78
CA ILE A 176 0.45 -1.42 5.04
C ILE A 176 0.10 -0.32 6.03
N MET A 177 -1.03 0.33 5.79
CA MET A 177 -1.62 1.35 6.65
C MET A 177 -3.06 0.99 7.00
N THR A 178 -3.45 1.20 8.25
CA THR A 178 -4.86 1.17 8.63
C THR A 178 -5.49 2.49 8.22
N ILE A 179 -6.40 2.48 7.26
CA ILE A 179 -7.05 3.69 6.74
C ILE A 179 -8.56 3.53 6.67
N GLN A 180 -9.29 4.63 6.74
CA GLN A 180 -10.75 4.60 6.56
C GLN A 180 -11.11 4.20 5.13
N LEU A 181 -12.23 3.51 4.99
CA LEU A 181 -12.74 3.06 3.69
C LEU A 181 -12.88 4.22 2.67
N GLY A 182 -13.38 5.38 3.11
CA GLY A 182 -13.51 6.56 2.25
C GLY A 182 -12.17 7.16 1.82
N LEU A 183 -11.14 7.12 2.67
CA LEU A 183 -9.80 7.60 2.33
C LEU A 183 -9.09 6.67 1.36
N ARG A 184 -9.31 5.36 1.50
CA ARG A 184 -8.75 4.33 0.60
C ARG A 184 -9.05 4.62 -0.86
N GLN A 185 -10.31 4.88 -1.19
CA GLN A 185 -10.70 5.18 -2.56
C GLN A 185 -9.99 6.41 -3.12
N ASN A 186 -9.78 7.44 -2.29
CA ASN A 186 -9.07 8.65 -2.70
C ASN A 186 -7.56 8.39 -2.90
N LEU A 187 -6.96 7.51 -2.11
CA LEU A 187 -5.56 7.08 -2.30
C LEU A 187 -5.40 6.21 -3.54
N ASP A 188 -6.29 5.23 -3.75
CA ASP A 188 -6.25 4.33 -4.91
C ASP A 188 -6.42 5.07 -6.24
N LEU A 189 -7.22 6.15 -6.24
CA LEU A 189 -7.44 7.02 -7.40
C LEU A 189 -6.44 8.20 -7.49
N LEU A 190 -5.48 8.30 -6.56
CA LEU A 190 -4.55 9.43 -6.41
C LEU A 190 -5.24 10.81 -6.35
N HIS A 191 -6.45 10.89 -5.82
CA HIS A 191 -7.05 12.17 -5.46
C HIS A 191 -6.30 12.82 -4.28
N ILE A 192 -5.68 11.99 -3.44
CA ILE A 192 -4.77 12.39 -2.37
C ILE A 192 -3.52 11.51 -2.42
N TRP A 193 -2.42 12.03 -1.90
CA TRP A 193 -1.18 11.29 -1.68
C TRP A 193 -0.55 11.73 -0.36
N LEU A 194 0.42 10.96 0.11
CA LEU A 194 1.17 11.26 1.33
C LEU A 194 2.57 11.72 0.95
N ASP A 195 2.99 12.86 1.51
CA ASP A 195 4.37 13.30 1.45
C ASP A 195 5.13 12.74 2.66
N PRO A 196 6.40 12.35 2.49
CA PRO A 196 7.25 11.99 3.62
C PRO A 196 7.40 13.19 4.56
N VAL A 197 7.28 12.94 5.85
CA VAL A 197 7.57 13.93 6.90
C VAL A 197 9.02 13.76 7.36
N GLU A 198 9.72 14.88 7.57
CA GLU A 198 11.10 14.93 8.09
C GLU A 198 11.18 14.61 9.59
#